data_AF-A0AAE0ZWI4-F1
#
_entry.id   AF-A0AAE0ZWI4-F1
#
_cell.length_a   1.000
_cell.length_b   1.000
_cell.length_c   1.000
_cell.angle_alpha   90.00
_cell.angle_beta   90.00
_cell.angle_gamma   90.00
#
_symmetry.space_group_name_H-M   'P 1'
#
loop_
_entity.id
_entity.type
_entity.pdbx_description
1 polymer ?
#
loop_
_entity_poly.entity_id
_entity_poly.type
_entity_poly.pdbx_seq_one_letter_code
_entity_poly.pdbx_strand_id
1 'polypeptide(L)'
;MSLLDALVVAAASWHDVEASTIQKCFQHASFVRFEPSLKTGSPTSNPVSVNSPLNEFTNLFERFSNIVRTTGLSVDEYISIDQSIATTEDLSLPEIAASLQQVSPEDEAEVEDDSALTPPVSSKCALKALEQVRACIMQQHDCNSALQQVEILENRILQTAEKSKR
;
A
#
# COMPACT_ATOMS: atom_id res chain seq x y z
N MET A 1 14.09 16.14 18.61
CA MET A 1 15.04 15.87 17.51
C MET A 1 14.93 17.00 16.51
N SER A 2 16.05 17.59 16.13
CA SER A 2 16.11 18.53 15.01
C SER A 2 16.18 17.76 13.68
N LEU A 3 15.87 18.43 12.56
CA LEU A 3 16.03 17.85 11.21
C LEU A 3 17.47 17.40 10.94
N LEU A 4 18.44 18.11 11.52
CA LEU A 4 19.86 17.78 11.40
C LEU A 4 20.17 16.45 12.10
N ASP A 5 19.59 16.22 13.27
CA ASP A 5 19.76 14.95 14.00
C ASP A 5 19.16 13.78 13.20
N ALA A 6 18.01 13.99 12.56
CA ALA A 6 17.38 12.97 11.73
C ALA A 6 18.24 12.61 10.50
N LEU A 7 18.86 13.60 9.85
CA LEU A 7 19.77 13.38 8.73
C LEU A 7 21.04 12.63 9.14
N VAL A 8 21.61 12.97 10.30
CA VAL A 8 22.80 12.29 10.83
C VAL A 8 22.48 10.83 11.18
N VAL A 9 21.33 10.59 11.82
CA VAL A 9 20.89 9.23 12.14
C VAL A 9 20.63 8.43 10.87
N ALA A 10 19.91 8.99 9.89
CA ALA A 10 19.64 8.31 8.63
C ALA A 10 20.93 7.94 7.86
N ALA A 11 21.92 8.84 7.85
CA ALA A 11 23.22 8.57 7.23
C ALA A 11 24.01 7.48 7.97
N ALA A 12 23.99 7.50 9.31
CA ALA A 12 24.64 6.48 10.13
C ALA A 12 23.97 5.11 9.98
N SER A 13 22.63 5.07 9.93
CA SER A 13 21.86 3.84 9.76
C SER A 13 22.21 3.09 8.48
N TRP A 14 22.62 3.80 7.42
CA TRP A 14 23.03 3.16 6.16
C TRP A 14 24.37 2.40 6.28
N HIS A 15 25.23 2.81 7.21
CA HIS A 15 26.49 2.11 7.50
C HIS A 15 26.29 0.85 8.35
N ASP A 16 25.18 0.77 9.09
CA ASP A 16 24.82 -0.38 9.92
C ASP A 16 24.06 -1.46 9.14
N VAL A 17 23.75 -1.22 7.86
CA VAL A 17 23.11 -2.21 7.01
C VAL A 17 24.13 -3.25 6.56
N GLU A 18 24.15 -4.39 7.24
CA GLU A 18 24.93 -5.54 6.82
C GLU A 18 24.40 -6.15 5.50
N ALA A 19 25.30 -6.78 4.73
CA ALA A 19 24.92 -7.54 3.54
C ALA A 19 23.86 -8.62 3.82
N SER A 20 23.86 -9.17 5.05
CA SER A 20 22.87 -10.14 5.51
C SER A 20 21.45 -9.53 5.61
N THR A 21 21.35 -8.25 6.00
CA THR A 21 20.09 -7.49 6.05
C THR A 21 19.59 -7.21 4.65
N ILE A 22 20.47 -6.78 3.75
CA ILE A 22 20.16 -6.57 2.33
C ILE A 22 19.62 -7.86 1.72
N GLN A 23 20.32 -8.99 1.92
CA GLN A 23 19.92 -10.30 1.42
C GLN A 23 18.53 -10.71 1.94
N LYS A 24 18.23 -10.49 3.22
CA LYS A 24 16.90 -10.78 3.79
C LYS A 24 15.82 -9.90 3.19
N CYS A 25 16.08 -8.62 2.92
CA CYS A 25 15.14 -7.75 2.22
C CYS A 25 14.84 -8.24 0.79
N PHE A 26 15.86 -8.66 0.05
CA PHE A 26 15.68 -9.25 -1.29
C PHE A 26 14.98 -10.62 -1.26
N GLN A 27 15.20 -11.42 -0.21
CA GLN A 27 14.50 -12.68 0.01
C GLN A 27 13.02 -12.47 0.33
N HIS A 28 12.70 -11.47 1.16
CA HIS A 28 11.31 -11.11 1.49
C HIS A 28 10.57 -10.46 0.33
N ALA A 29 11.27 -9.74 -0.55
CA ALA A 29 10.71 -9.17 -1.77
C ALA A 29 10.71 -10.16 -2.95
N SER A 30 10.95 -11.46 -2.69
CA SER A 30 10.84 -12.55 -3.67
C SER A 30 11.77 -12.45 -4.89
N PHE A 31 12.79 -11.58 -4.84
CA PHE A 31 13.77 -11.44 -5.94
C PHE A 31 14.75 -12.61 -6.02
N VAL A 32 14.84 -13.42 -4.96
CA VAL A 32 15.69 -14.61 -4.92
C VAL A 32 14.85 -15.83 -5.29
N ARG A 33 15.08 -16.36 -6.49
CA ARG A 33 14.55 -17.66 -6.89
C ARG A 33 15.27 -18.76 -6.12
N PHE A 34 14.55 -19.43 -5.22
CA PHE A 34 14.98 -20.74 -4.76
C PHE A 34 14.81 -21.71 -5.92
N GLU A 35 15.90 -22.07 -6.59
CA GLU A 35 15.91 -23.33 -7.33
C GLU A 35 15.95 -24.47 -6.31
N PRO A 36 14.97 -25.38 -6.31
CA PRO A 36 15.05 -26.58 -5.51
C PRO A 36 15.98 -27.57 -6.24
N SER A 37 17.29 -27.38 -6.11
CA SER A 37 18.24 -28.41 -6.51
C SER A 37 18.09 -29.61 -5.58
N LEU A 38 17.45 -30.66 -6.11
CA LEU A 38 17.28 -31.97 -5.49
C LEU A 38 18.60 -32.51 -4.89
N LYS A 39 18.56 -32.80 -3.57
CA LYS A 39 19.27 -33.85 -2.80
C LYS A 39 20.80 -33.98 -3.06
N THR A 40 21.69 -34.02 -2.07
CA THR A 40 21.79 -35.04 -1.01
C THR A 40 23.07 -34.69 -0.22
N GLY A 41 23.02 -34.62 1.11
CA GLY A 41 24.24 -34.43 1.90
C GLY A 41 23.95 -34.10 3.37
N SER A 42 23.90 -35.16 4.19
CA SER A 42 24.07 -35.25 5.66
C SER A 42 23.98 -33.98 6.52
N PRO A 43 23.18 -33.97 7.61
CA PRO A 43 23.19 -32.87 8.57
C PRO A 43 24.49 -32.94 9.38
N THR A 44 25.51 -32.20 8.97
CA THR A 44 26.61 -31.90 9.89
C THR A 44 26.09 -30.82 10.83
N SER A 45 25.70 -31.26 12.03
CA SER A 45 25.35 -30.41 13.15
C SER A 45 26.56 -29.54 13.53
N ASN A 46 26.63 -28.34 12.97
CA ASN A 46 27.29 -27.26 13.67
C ASN A 46 26.27 -26.73 14.69
N PRO A 47 26.57 -26.70 16.00
CA PRO A 47 25.68 -26.07 16.96
C PRO A 47 25.67 -24.58 16.67
N VAL A 48 24.74 -24.14 15.83
CA VAL A 48 24.46 -22.72 15.63
C VAL A 48 23.96 -22.21 16.98
N SER A 49 24.77 -21.32 17.53
CA SER A 49 24.58 -20.64 18.80
C SER A 49 23.10 -20.28 19.00
N VAL A 50 22.58 -20.79 20.11
CA VAL A 50 21.19 -20.71 20.57
C VAL A 50 20.86 -19.26 20.94
N ASN A 51 20.66 -18.40 19.94
CA ASN A 51 20.05 -17.07 20.06
C ASN A 51 19.47 -16.72 18.69
N SER A 52 18.48 -17.52 18.25
CA SER A 52 17.75 -17.20 17.04
C SER A 52 16.87 -15.98 17.31
N PRO A 53 16.86 -14.93 16.47
CA PRO A 53 16.00 -13.76 16.62
C PRO A 53 14.50 -14.11 16.70
N LEU A 54 14.12 -15.31 16.22
CA LEU A 54 12.76 -15.85 16.42
C LEU A 54 12.41 -16.08 17.89
N ASN A 55 13.35 -16.53 18.72
CA ASN A 55 13.04 -16.78 20.14
C ASN A 55 12.77 -15.48 20.89
N GLU A 56 13.47 -14.39 20.55
CA GLU A 56 13.22 -13.07 21.13
C GLU A 56 11.85 -12.53 20.70
N PHE A 57 11.50 -12.71 19.43
CA PHE A 57 10.19 -12.34 18.89
C PHE A 57 9.05 -13.13 19.56
N THR A 58 9.19 -14.44 19.73
CA THR A 58 8.21 -15.28 20.44
C THR A 58 7.97 -14.78 21.86
N ASN A 59 9.04 -14.46 22.60
CA ASN A 59 8.93 -13.92 23.95
C ASN A 59 8.27 -12.53 23.99
N LEU A 60 8.54 -11.66 23.01
CA LEU A 60 7.92 -10.35 22.91
C LEU A 60 6.43 -10.47 22.58
N PHE A 61 6.08 -11.38 21.66
CA PHE A 61 4.72 -11.64 21.24
C PHE A 61 3.86 -12.19 22.38
N GLU A 62 4.40 -13.12 23.18
CA GLU A 62 3.72 -13.61 24.40
C GLU A 62 3.49 -12.50 25.44
N ARG A 63 4.44 -11.57 25.60
CA ARG A 63 4.24 -10.40 26.48
C ARG A 63 3.14 -9.49 25.95
N PHE A 64 3.13 -9.24 24.64
CA PHE A 64 2.12 -8.41 24.00
C PHE A 64 0.72 -9.04 24.10
N SER A 65 0.58 -10.33 23.84
CA SER A 65 -0.71 -11.03 23.90
C SER A 65 -1.32 -11.01 25.31
N ASN A 66 -0.48 -11.10 26.35
CA ASN A 66 -0.88 -10.96 27.75
C ASN A 66 -1.38 -9.54 28.09
N ILE A 67 -0.81 -8.49 27.48
CA ILE A 67 -1.22 -7.10 27.69
C ILE A 67 -2.56 -6.81 26.99
N VAL A 68 -2.69 -7.25 25.73
CA VAL A 68 -3.85 -6.92 24.87
C VAL A 68 -5.00 -7.93 25.07
N ARG A 69 -4.79 -9.00 25.84
CA ARG A 69 -5.74 -10.11 26.05
C ARG A 69 -6.21 -10.75 24.73
N THR A 70 -5.34 -10.81 23.74
CA THR A 70 -5.57 -11.60 22.54
C THR A 70 -5.33 -13.07 22.89
N THR A 71 -6.29 -13.68 23.58
CA THR A 71 -6.25 -15.10 23.90
C THR A 71 -6.60 -15.90 22.65
N GLY A 72 -5.64 -16.66 22.13
CA GLY A 72 -5.89 -17.68 21.11
C GLY A 72 -5.12 -17.53 19.80
N LEU A 73 -4.32 -16.47 19.62
CA LEU A 73 -3.49 -16.32 18.42
C LEU A 73 -2.05 -16.72 18.72
N SER A 74 -1.56 -17.76 18.03
CA SER A 74 -0.16 -18.18 18.18
C SER A 74 0.79 -17.32 17.35
N VAL A 75 2.09 -17.35 17.65
CA VAL A 75 3.12 -16.63 16.88
C VAL A 75 3.15 -17.12 15.42
N ASP A 76 3.11 -18.43 15.22
CA ASP A 76 3.11 -19.03 13.88
C ASP A 76 1.84 -18.65 13.11
N GLU A 77 0.70 -18.61 13.79
CA GLU A 77 -0.56 -18.16 13.21
C GLU A 77 -0.48 -16.69 12.81
N TYR A 78 0.04 -15.81 13.67
CA TYR A 78 0.25 -14.39 13.38
C TYR A 78 1.13 -14.17 12.15
N ILE A 79 2.28 -14.84 12.09
CA ILE A 79 3.23 -14.74 10.98
C ILE A 79 2.59 -15.24 9.67
N SER A 80 1.70 -16.23 9.77
CA SER A 80 1.09 -16.88 8.61
C SER A 80 -0.24 -16.25 8.17
N ILE A 81 -0.73 -15.19 8.84
CA ILE A 81 -2.01 -14.53 8.49
C ILE A 81 -2.02 -14.13 7.02
N ASP A 82 -0.93 -13.50 6.58
CA ASP A 82 -0.83 -12.94 5.23
C ASP A 82 -0.51 -14.01 4.17
N GLN A 83 -0.13 -15.23 4.57
CA GLN A 83 0.19 -16.32 3.64
C GLN A 83 -1.04 -16.80 2.86
N SER A 84 -2.24 -16.62 3.43
CA SER A 84 -3.50 -16.97 2.78
C SER A 84 -4.12 -15.82 1.97
N ILE A 85 -3.52 -14.63 2.04
CA ILE A 85 -4.00 -13.45 1.32
C ILE A 85 -3.36 -13.46 -0.07
N ALA A 86 -4.16 -13.71 -1.10
CA ALA A 86 -3.74 -13.55 -2.48
C ALA A 86 -3.44 -12.07 -2.74
N THR A 87 -2.17 -11.69 -2.70
CA THR A 87 -1.70 -10.31 -2.91
C THR A 87 -1.61 -9.97 -4.39
N THR A 88 -1.22 -10.93 -5.21
CA THR A 88 -1.15 -10.84 -6.68
C THR A 88 -1.41 -12.21 -7.30
N GLU A 89 -1.98 -12.24 -8.50
CA GLU A 89 -1.98 -13.46 -9.32
C GLU A 89 -0.53 -13.83 -9.68
N ASP A 90 -0.15 -15.10 -9.51
CA ASP A 90 1.13 -15.65 -9.96
C ASP A 90 1.14 -15.72 -11.49
N LEU A 91 1.28 -14.56 -12.13
CA LEU A 91 1.49 -14.47 -13.57
C LEU A 91 2.88 -14.99 -13.89
N SER A 92 2.95 -15.97 -14.79
CA SER A 92 4.22 -16.45 -15.30
C SER A 92 4.91 -15.34 -16.10
N LEU A 93 6.25 -15.30 -16.09
CA LEU A 93 7.02 -14.36 -16.94
C LEU A 93 6.52 -14.25 -18.39
N PRO A 94 6.15 -15.34 -19.10
CA PRO A 94 5.60 -15.22 -20.45
C PRO A 94 4.22 -14.57 -20.49
N GLU A 95 3.36 -14.73 -19.47
CA GLU A 95 2.06 -14.04 -19.38
C GLU A 95 2.25 -12.55 -19.10
N ILE A 96 3.21 -12.18 -18.25
CA ILE A 96 3.59 -10.78 -18.02
C ILE A 96 4.09 -10.15 -19.34
N ALA A 97 4.96 -10.85 -20.06
CA ALA A 97 5.50 -10.39 -21.35
C ALA A 97 4.43 -10.27 -22.44
N ALA A 98 3.47 -11.20 -22.47
CA ALA A 98 2.33 -11.13 -23.38
C ALA A 98 1.41 -9.94 -23.08
N SER A 99 1.16 -9.65 -21.80
CA SER A 99 0.42 -8.45 -21.38
C SER A 99 1.13 -7.15 -21.77
N LEU A 100 2.46 -7.13 -21.77
CA LEU A 100 3.25 -5.99 -22.25
C LEU A 100 3.26 -5.87 -23.79
N GLN A 101 3.15 -6.98 -24.52
CA GLN A 101 3.10 -7.01 -25.98
C GLN A 101 1.72 -6.70 -26.56
N GLN A 102 0.66 -6.65 -25.74
CA GLN A 102 -0.66 -6.19 -26.17
C GLN A 102 -0.79 -4.66 -26.21
N VAL A 103 0.27 -3.92 -25.87
CA VAL A 103 0.33 -2.48 -26.16
C VAL A 103 0.52 -2.30 -27.66
N SER A 104 -0.58 -2.03 -28.35
CA SER A 104 -0.60 -1.61 -29.75
C SER A 104 0.34 -0.41 -29.93
N PRO A 105 1.09 -0.29 -31.04
CA PRO A 105 2.00 0.84 -31.29
C PRO A 105 1.28 2.19 -31.52
N GLU A 106 0.03 2.34 -31.08
CA GLU A 106 -0.69 3.60 -31.05
C GLU A 106 -0.54 4.34 -29.70
N ASP A 107 0.04 3.69 -28.67
CA ASP A 107 0.27 4.27 -27.34
C ASP A 107 1.75 4.65 -27.10
N GLU A 108 2.41 5.26 -28.08
CA GLU A 108 3.48 6.23 -27.78
C GLU A 108 2.83 7.54 -27.29
N ALA A 109 2.08 7.46 -26.20
CA ALA A 109 1.76 8.63 -25.43
C ALA A 109 3.04 9.03 -24.70
N GLU A 110 3.58 10.20 -25.07
CA GLU A 110 4.53 10.92 -24.24
C GLU A 110 4.08 10.84 -22.78
N VAL A 111 5.04 10.71 -21.86
CA VAL A 111 4.80 10.85 -20.42
C VAL A 111 4.33 12.28 -20.14
N GLU A 112 3.07 12.55 -20.44
CA GLU A 112 2.33 13.71 -20.03
C GLU A 112 2.00 13.47 -18.55
N ASP A 113 2.67 14.26 -17.72
CA ASP A 113 2.26 14.70 -16.39
C ASP A 113 0.87 14.18 -15.97
N ASP A 114 0.81 13.45 -14.86
CA ASP A 114 -0.39 12.92 -14.18
C ASP A 114 -1.28 14.05 -13.60
N SER A 115 -1.53 15.07 -14.42
CA SER A 115 -2.73 15.88 -14.37
C SER A 115 -3.71 15.23 -15.33
N ALA A 116 -4.29 14.09 -14.93
CA ALA A 116 -5.48 13.56 -15.58
C ALA A 116 -6.49 14.72 -15.73
N LEU A 117 -6.58 15.27 -16.94
CA LEU A 117 -7.54 16.29 -17.32
C LEU A 117 -8.91 15.67 -17.17
N THR A 118 -9.49 15.77 -15.98
CA THR A 118 -10.92 15.48 -15.79
C THR A 118 -11.64 16.28 -16.87
N PRO A 119 -12.46 15.66 -17.73
CA PRO A 119 -13.08 16.36 -18.83
C PRO A 119 -13.83 17.57 -18.25
N PRO A 120 -13.75 18.75 -18.87
CA PRO A 120 -14.34 19.96 -18.31
C PRO A 120 -15.83 19.73 -18.07
N VAL A 121 -16.18 19.51 -16.80
CA VAL A 121 -17.56 19.19 -16.43
C VAL A 121 -18.35 20.46 -16.62
N SER A 122 -19.28 20.44 -17.57
CA SER A 122 -20.23 21.54 -17.75
C SER A 122 -20.91 21.83 -16.41
N SER A 123 -21.08 23.11 -16.06
CA SER A 123 -21.75 23.53 -14.82
C SER A 123 -23.13 22.86 -14.65
N LYS A 124 -23.81 22.55 -15.76
CA LYS A 124 -25.08 21.81 -15.76
C LYS A 124 -24.95 20.35 -15.28
N CYS A 125 -23.86 19.66 -15.60
CA CYS A 125 -23.59 18.31 -15.12
C CYS A 125 -23.16 18.33 -13.64
N ALA A 126 -22.36 19.32 -13.24
CA ALA A 126 -21.94 19.47 -11.84
C ALA A 126 -23.13 19.73 -10.90
N LEU A 127 -24.09 20.57 -11.30
CA LEU A 127 -25.31 20.82 -10.51
C LEU A 127 -26.21 19.58 -10.38
N LYS A 128 -26.35 18.79 -11.45
CA LYS A 128 -27.11 17.52 -11.39
C LYS A 128 -26.47 16.51 -10.43
N ALA A 129 -25.14 16.43 -10.41
CA ALA A 129 -24.45 15.56 -9.46
C ALA A 129 -24.64 16.04 -8.01
N LEU A 130 -24.63 17.35 -7.76
CA LEU A 130 -24.91 17.89 -6.42
C LEU A 130 -26.35 17.65 -5.97
N GLU A 131 -27.32 17.70 -6.87
CA GLU A 131 -28.72 17.35 -6.57
C GLU A 131 -28.86 15.88 -6.12
N GLN A 132 -28.11 14.96 -6.75
CA GLN A 132 -28.05 13.55 -6.35
C GLN A 132 -27.37 13.37 -4.98
N VAL A 133 -26.28 14.10 -4.73
CA VAL A 133 -25.59 14.09 -3.42
C VAL A 133 -26.51 14.64 -2.33
N ARG A 134 -27.28 15.70 -2.61
CA ARG A 134 -28.30 16.24 -1.70
C ARG A 134 -29.36 15.21 -1.35
N ALA A 135 -29.89 14.50 -2.34
CA ALA A 135 -30.88 13.43 -2.11
C ALA A 135 -30.32 12.29 -1.25
N CYS A 136 -29.04 11.94 -1.43
CA CYS A 136 -28.37 10.92 -0.61
C CYS A 136 -28.16 11.39 0.84
N ILE A 137 -27.72 12.62 1.03
CA ILE A 137 -27.50 13.21 2.36
C ILE A 137 -28.82 13.32 3.14
N MET A 138 -29.94 13.66 2.48
CA MET A 138 -31.25 13.73 3.13
C MET A 138 -31.78 12.38 3.65
N GLN A 139 -31.20 11.25 3.21
CA GLN A 139 -31.56 9.90 3.68
C GLN A 139 -30.74 9.45 4.91
N GLN A 140 -29.72 10.21 5.31
CA GLN A 140 -28.85 9.88 6.44
C GLN A 140 -29.33 10.55 7.74
N HIS A 141 -28.80 10.13 8.90
CA HIS A 141 -29.08 10.77 10.19
C HIS A 141 -27.96 11.78 10.47
N ASP A 142 -28.33 13.05 10.71
CA ASP A 142 -27.45 14.22 10.94
C ASP A 142 -26.91 14.94 9.68
N CYS A 143 -27.84 15.48 8.88
CA CYS A 143 -27.59 16.03 7.54
C CYS A 143 -27.23 17.52 7.49
N ASN A 144 -27.39 18.27 8.60
CA ASN A 144 -27.45 19.74 8.52
C ASN A 144 -26.12 20.36 8.06
N SER A 145 -25.00 19.87 8.59
CA SER A 145 -23.66 20.34 8.19
C SER A 145 -23.34 19.97 6.74
N ALA A 146 -23.68 18.74 6.34
CA ALA A 146 -23.44 18.25 4.98
C ALA A 146 -24.31 19.00 3.93
N LEU A 147 -25.57 19.32 4.26
CA LEU A 147 -26.44 20.12 3.39
C LEU A 147 -25.91 21.54 3.19
N GLN A 148 -25.37 22.17 4.25
CA GLN A 148 -24.75 23.49 4.15
C GLN A 148 -23.51 23.47 3.24
N GLN A 149 -22.71 22.40 3.31
CA GLN A 149 -21.55 22.24 2.43
C GLN A 149 -21.94 22.07 0.95
N VAL A 150 -23.01 21.32 0.67
CA VAL A 150 -23.57 21.18 -0.68
C VAL A 150 -24.05 22.53 -1.22
N GLU A 151 -24.75 23.33 -0.42
CA GLU A 151 -25.22 24.66 -0.81
C GLU A 151 -24.06 25.64 -1.11
N ILE A 152 -22.97 25.58 -0.33
CA ILE A 152 -21.77 26.37 -0.60
C ILE A 152 -21.11 25.95 -1.93
N LEU A 153 -21.08 24.64 -2.22
CA LEU A 153 -20.54 24.11 -3.48
C LEU A 153 -21.39 24.52 -4.69
N GLU A 154 -22.72 24.47 -4.59
CA GLU A 154 -23.65 24.95 -5.62
C GLU A 154 -23.41 26.43 -5.94
N ASN A 155 -23.31 27.28 -4.91
CA ASN A 155 -23.03 28.71 -5.08
C ASN A 155 -21.67 28.98 -5.72
N ARG A 156 -20.63 28.20 -5.38
CA ARG A 156 -19.30 28.32 -6.01
C ARG A 156 -19.32 27.92 -7.49
N ILE A 157 -20.10 26.91 -7.87
CA ILE A 157 -20.24 26.49 -9.28
C ILE A 157 -20.99 27.55 -10.09
N LEU A 158 -22.04 28.15 -9.53
CA LEU A 158 -22.74 29.26 -10.20
C LEU A 158 -21.85 30.48 -10.39
N GLN A 159 -21.10 30.90 -9.35
CA GLN A 159 -20.18 32.04 -9.46
C GLN A 159 -19.02 31.81 -10.45
N THR A 160 -18.51 30.57 -10.55
CA THR A 160 -17.47 30.23 -11.53
C THR A 160 -18.03 30.13 -12.95
N ALA A 161 -19.27 29.66 -13.12
CA ALA A 161 -19.95 29.66 -14.41
C ALA A 161 -20.31 31.08 -14.91
N GLU A 162 -20.63 32.01 -14.01
CA GLU A 162 -20.88 33.42 -14.36
C GLU A 162 -19.58 34.16 -14.71
N LYS A 163 -18.49 33.92 -13.98
CA LYS A 163 -17.17 34.49 -14.29
C LYS A 163 -16.58 33.97 -15.59
N SER A 164 -16.91 32.73 -15.99
CA SER A 164 -16.50 32.16 -17.27
C SER A 164 -17.26 32.72 -18.49
N LYS A 165 -18.34 33.50 -18.29
CA LYS A 165 -19.15 34.10 -19.36
C LYS A 165 -18.85 35.59 -19.62
N ARG A 166 -18.03 36.23 -18.79
CA ARG A 166 -17.54 37.61 -18.99
C ARG A 166 -16.15 37.59 -19.60
#